data_AF-N6ZNU4-F1
#
_entry.id   AF-N6ZNU4-F1
#
_cell.length_a   1.000
_cell.length_b   1.000
_cell.length_c   1.000
_cell.angle_alpha   90.00
_cell.angle_beta   90.00
_cell.angle_gamma   90.00
#
_symmetry.space_group_name_H-M   'P 1'
#
loop_
_entity.id
_entity.type
_entity.pdbx_description
1 polymer ?
#
loop_
_entity_poly.entity_id
_entity_poly.type
_entity_poly.pdbx_seq_one_letter_code
_entity_poly.pdbx_strand_id
1 'polypeptide(L)' 'MEGDSATPPSLLLTSKALLGDRRELRIEHEGSEYILRATRNGKLILTK' A
#
# COMPACT_ATOMS: atom_id res chain seq x y z
N MET A 1 -16.73 -17.19 26.78
CA MET A 1 -15.35 -16.67 26.82
C MET A 1 -14.82 -16.89 25.41
N GLU A 2 -15.04 -15.94 24.51
CA GLU A 2 -14.94 -16.16 23.06
C GLU A 2 -13.96 -15.17 22.41
N GLY A 3 -13.03 -15.74 21.61
CA GLY A 3 -12.50 -15.14 20.40
C GLY A 3 -11.59 -13.93 20.55
N ASP A 4 -10.33 -14.14 20.94
CA ASP A 4 -9.25 -13.24 20.52
C ASP A 4 -9.17 -13.32 19.00
N SER A 5 -9.84 -12.39 18.32
CA SER A 5 -9.76 -12.19 16.89
C SER A 5 -8.40 -11.56 16.62
N ALA A 6 -7.34 -12.37 16.67
CA ALA A 6 -5.99 -11.95 16.37
C ALA A 6 -5.97 -11.46 14.92
N THR A 7 -6.16 -10.15 14.75
CA THR A 7 -6.05 -9.51 13.44
C THR A 7 -4.64 -9.79 12.96
N PRO A 8 -4.45 -10.33 11.75
CA PRO A 8 -3.11 -10.64 11.27
C PRO A 8 -2.27 -9.36 11.35
N PRO A 9 -1.01 -9.45 11.82
CA PRO A 9 -0.18 -8.28 12.02
C PRO A 9 -0.12 -7.49 10.71
N SER A 10 -0.57 -6.24 10.77
CA SER A 10 -0.47 -5.35 9.63
C SER A 10 1.01 -5.10 9.36
N LEU A 11 1.47 -5.53 8.18
CA LEU A 11 2.84 -5.29 7.74
C LEU A 11 3.05 -3.79 7.53
N LEU A 12 3.83 -3.17 8.42
CA LEU A 12 4.25 -1.78 8.25
C LEU A 12 5.39 -1.71 7.22
N LEU A 13 5.09 -1.16 6.05
CA LEU A 13 6.08 -0.89 5.00
C LEU A 13 6.27 0.62 4.85
N THR A 14 7.52 1.04 4.66
CA THR A 14 7.81 2.44 4.33
C THR A 14 7.43 2.72 2.88
N SER A 15 7.02 3.94 2.56
CA SER A 15 6.76 4.37 1.18
C SER A 15 7.98 4.16 0.27
N LYS A 16 9.20 4.34 0.82
CA LYS A 16 10.45 4.06 0.12
C LYS A 16 10.66 2.58 -0.17
N ALA A 17 10.25 1.67 0.72
CA ALA A 17 10.32 0.23 0.47
C ALA A 17 9.32 -0.21 -0.62
N LEU A 18 8.15 0.43 -0.67
CA LEU A 18 7.14 0.16 -1.69
C LEU A 18 7.52 0.72 -3.07
N LEU A 19 7.94 1.98 -3.13
CA LEU A 19 8.17 2.70 -4.39
C LEU A 19 9.61 2.57 -4.90
N GLY A 20 10.56 2.22 -4.03
CA GLY A 20 12.00 2.18 -4.35
C GLY A 20 12.51 3.56 -4.79
N ASP A 21 13.28 3.59 -5.87
CA ASP A 21 13.75 4.82 -6.52
C ASP A 21 12.68 5.45 -7.43
N ARG A 22 11.55 4.78 -7.61
CA ARG A 22 10.43 5.24 -8.42
C ARG A 22 9.52 6.12 -7.57
N ARG A 23 8.67 6.93 -8.22
CA ARG A 23 7.66 7.74 -7.51
C ARG A 23 6.27 7.11 -7.52
N GLU A 24 6.12 6.01 -8.25
CA GLU A 24 4.87 5.25 -8.40
C GLU A 24 5.14 3.75 -8.61
N LEU A 25 4.19 2.93 -8.20
CA LEU A 25 4.17 1.48 -8.41
C LEU A 25 2.77 1.05 -8.87
N ARG A 26 2.71 0.03 -9.73
CA ARG A 26 1.45 -0.58 -10.18
C ARG A 26 1.18 -1.83 -9.37
N ILE A 27 -0.06 -1.97 -8.93
CA ILE A 27 -0.56 -3.10 -8.16
C ILE A 27 -1.68 -3.73 -8.98
N GLU A 28 -1.55 -5.00 -9.31
CA GLU A 28 -2.69 -5.77 -9.78
C GLU A 28 -3.43 -6.30 -8.55
N HIS A 29 -4.72 -6.03 -8.47
CA HIS A 29 -5.58 -6.57 -7.42
C HIS A 29 -6.94 -6.95 -8.01
N GLU A 30 -7.28 -8.24 -7.91
CA GLU A 30 -8.50 -8.82 -8.46
C GLU A 30 -8.71 -8.49 -9.95
N GLY A 31 -7.64 -8.50 -10.76
CA GLY A 31 -7.68 -8.19 -12.18
C GLY A 31 -7.86 -6.70 -12.52
N SER A 32 -7.84 -5.82 -11.51
CA SER A 32 -7.76 -4.37 -11.70
C SER A 32 -6.33 -3.88 -11.47
N GLU A 33 -5.84 -3.01 -12.35
CA GLU A 33 -4.60 -2.28 -12.12
C GLU A 33 -4.91 -1.09 -11.20
N TYR A 34 -4.06 -0.89 -10.21
CA TYR A 34 -4.03 0.28 -9.36
C TYR A 34 -2.64 0.89 -9.40
N ILE A 35 -2.56 2.20 -9.21
CA ILE A 35 -1.31 2.95 -9.16
C ILE A 35 -1.20 3.57 -7.77
N LEU A 36 -0.22 3.14 -6.99
CA LEU A 36 0.17 3.82 -5.76
C LEU A 36 1.31 4.78 -6.08
N ARG A 37 1.14 6.06 -5.77
CA ARG A 37 2.18 7.09 -6.00
C ARG A 37 2.34 8.06 -4.85
N ALA A 38 3.54 8.59 -4.70
CA ALA A 38 3.83 9.67 -3.77
C ALA A 38 3.53 11.04 -4.41
N THR A 39 2.80 11.88 -3.68
CA THR A 39 2.55 13.28 -4.07
C THR A 39 3.67 14.20 -3.64
N ARG A 40 3.72 15.40 -4.23
CA ARG A 40 4.65 16.46 -3.82
C ARG A 40 4.46 16.90 -2.36
N ASN A 41 3.26 16.71 -1.81
CA ASN A 41 2.92 17.07 -0.43
C ASN A 41 3.19 15.93 0.57
N GLY A 42 3.91 14.87 0.15
CA GLY A 42 4.29 13.76 1.01
C GLY A 42 3.20 12.72 1.29
N LYS A 43 1.99 12.88 0.72
CA LYS A 43 0.90 11.90 0.82
C LYS A 43 1.03 10.81 -0.23
N LEU A 44 0.60 9.60 0.10
CA LEU A 44 0.40 8.53 -0.88
C LEU A 44 -1.03 8.59 -1.42
N ILE A 45 -1.19 8.37 -2.72
CA ILE A 45 -2.50 8.23 -3.37
C ILE A 45 -2.50 6.90 -4.11
N LEU A 46 -3.57 6.14 -3.91
CA LEU A 46 -3.92 4.97 -4.72
C LEU A 46 -5.02 5.37 -5.70
N THR A 47 -4.77 5.16 -6.99
CA THR A 47 -5.77 5.35 -8.06
C THR A 47 -5.99 4.03 -8.78
N LYS A 48 -7.19 3.80 -9.30
CA LYS A 48 -7.48 2.73 -10.25
C LYS A 48 -7.18 3.21 -11.68
#